data_AF-A0AAE1IB05-F1
#
_entry.id   AF-A0AAE1IB05-F1
#
_cell.length_a   1.000
_cell.length_b   1.000
_cell.length_c   1.000
_cell.angle_alpha   90.00
_cell.angle_beta   90.00
_cell.angle_gamma   90.00
#
_symmetry.space_group_name_H-M   'P 1'
#
loop_
_entity.id
_entity.type
_entity.pdbx_description
1 polymer ?
#
loop_
_entity_poly.entity_id
_entity_poly.type
_entity_poly.pdbx_seq_one_letter_code
_entity_poly.pdbx_strand_id
1 'polypeptide(L)'
;MRRPAVVARWFGGSEKKRRRANHGGELPFLLFDPFELLRTNIRFPNLDKSSANTGPNSLPGGRPIPSYDECCCCEAAGGLSEGGLEEDEIPEIVAASETTYGRHWILLADTLANGDFGILDMEQQKVAKFQIWPQVPSPRAAHPDPMPALRQQEIARLDPTGARTRLFSREHADSAKVGDVLMVTTKAGEPFSGAFIQLRRRGVDTAILLRGQMMKVGVEMWFKIYSPTVTGIDIIWRKPKRARRARLTFMRKPKHDMGSVDNLVAAWRKERYALRSKAKQGGGRQVR
;
A
#
# COMPACT_ATOMS: atom_id res chain seq x y z
N MET A 1 -39.60 -30.87 68.07
CA MET A 1 -38.36 -30.27 68.60
C MET A 1 -37.26 -30.40 67.56
N ARG A 2 -37.03 -29.34 66.77
CA ARG A 2 -35.96 -29.23 65.78
C ARG A 2 -35.36 -27.84 65.90
N ARG A 3 -34.04 -27.76 66.07
CA ARG A 3 -33.26 -26.51 66.25
C ARG A 3 -33.31 -25.66 64.97
N PRO A 4 -33.47 -24.33 65.04
CA PRO A 4 -33.18 -23.46 63.90
C PRO A 4 -31.72 -22.97 63.93
N ALA A 5 -31.17 -22.87 62.71
CA ALA A 5 -29.82 -22.46 62.40
C ALA A 5 -29.60 -20.96 62.63
N VAL A 6 -28.39 -20.62 63.10
CA VAL A 6 -27.91 -19.25 63.33
C VAL A 6 -27.43 -18.65 62.01
N VAL A 7 -27.90 -17.43 61.74
CA VAL A 7 -27.54 -16.55 60.64
C VAL A 7 -26.12 -16.01 60.83
N ALA A 8 -25.23 -16.27 59.88
CA ALA A 8 -23.91 -15.64 59.82
C ALA A 8 -23.96 -14.42 58.88
N ARG A 9 -23.86 -13.22 59.47
CA ARG A 9 -23.74 -11.93 58.79
C ARG A 9 -22.26 -11.53 58.83
N TRP A 10 -21.59 -11.52 57.68
CA TRP A 10 -20.22 -11.01 57.54
C TRP A 10 -20.25 -9.60 56.96
N PHE A 11 -19.75 -8.64 57.74
CA PHE A 11 -19.41 -7.29 57.33
C PHE A 11 -18.01 -7.01 57.87
N GLY A 12 -17.11 -6.47 57.05
CA GLY A 12 -15.95 -5.74 57.54
C GLY A 12 -14.59 -6.16 56.97
N GLY A 13 -13.98 -5.22 56.23
CA GLY A 13 -12.54 -4.96 56.34
C GLY A 13 -11.70 -5.22 55.08
N SER A 14 -11.13 -4.17 54.49
CA SER A 14 -9.68 -4.00 54.40
C SER A 14 -9.31 -2.85 53.45
N GLU A 15 -9.10 -1.69 54.05
CA GLU A 15 -8.43 -0.53 53.48
C GLU A 15 -6.90 -0.75 53.46
N LYS A 16 -6.24 -0.58 52.31
CA LYS A 16 -4.77 -0.58 52.21
C LYS A 16 -4.25 0.58 51.36
N LYS A 17 -3.91 1.63 52.09
CA LYS A 17 -3.05 2.78 51.74
C LYS A 17 -1.67 2.28 51.28
N ARG A 18 -1.22 2.66 50.07
CA ARG A 18 0.20 2.60 49.69
C ARG A 18 0.69 4.00 49.31
N ARG A 19 1.48 4.59 50.20
CA ARG A 19 2.37 5.72 49.94
C ARG A 19 3.72 5.19 49.45
N ARG A 20 4.28 5.80 48.40
CA ARG A 20 5.73 5.87 48.08
C ARG A 20 5.92 7.26 47.45
N ALA A 21 6.46 8.22 48.19
CA ALA A 21 7.89 8.49 48.43
C ALA A 21 8.56 9.14 47.20
N ASN A 22 8.82 10.44 47.36
CA ASN A 22 9.56 11.33 46.48
C ASN A 22 11.05 10.97 46.46
N HIS A 23 11.68 11.08 45.30
CA HIS A 23 13.09 11.48 45.19
C HIS A 23 13.23 12.45 44.02
N GLY A 24 13.74 13.64 44.33
CA GLY A 24 14.18 14.62 43.35
C GLY A 24 15.58 14.29 42.82
N GLY A 25 15.86 14.81 41.63
CA GLY A 25 17.15 14.76 40.96
C GLY A 25 17.09 15.70 39.77
N GLU A 26 17.53 16.93 39.99
CA GLU A 26 17.81 17.95 38.98
C GLU A 26 18.99 17.52 38.10
N LEU A 27 18.95 17.77 36.80
CA LEU A 27 20.07 18.35 36.03
C LEU A 27 19.54 19.05 34.76
N PRO A 28 20.20 20.13 34.29
CA PRO A 28 19.64 21.09 33.35
C PRO A 28 19.98 20.73 31.89
N PHE A 29 19.02 20.88 30.98
CA PHE A 29 19.29 20.92 29.55
C PHE A 29 19.19 22.35 29.03
N LEU A 30 20.29 22.78 28.41
CA LEU A 30 20.55 24.12 27.94
C LEU A 30 19.56 24.55 26.85
N LEU A 31 19.16 25.80 27.01
CA LEU A 31 18.44 26.66 26.09
C LEU A 31 19.22 26.83 24.78
N PHE A 32 18.59 26.56 23.64
CA PHE A 32 18.99 27.09 22.33
C PHE A 32 17.72 27.44 21.54
N ASP A 33 17.35 28.72 21.57
CA ASP A 33 16.52 29.33 20.53
C ASP A 33 17.28 29.35 19.20
N PRO A 34 16.57 29.32 18.06
CA PRO A 34 16.75 30.46 17.17
C PRO A 34 15.46 30.85 16.42
N PHE A 35 15.03 32.08 16.64
CA PHE A 35 14.32 32.88 15.64
C PHE A 35 15.30 33.94 15.12
N GLU A 36 15.24 34.19 13.81
CA GLU A 36 16.06 35.11 13.04
C GLU A 36 17.52 34.69 12.77
N LEU A 37 17.82 34.42 11.50
CA LEU A 37 18.81 35.20 10.75
C LEU A 37 18.59 34.99 9.24
N LEU A 38 18.27 36.09 8.58
CA LEU A 38 18.78 36.55 7.28
C LEU A 38 18.78 35.60 6.07
N ARG A 39 18.07 36.06 5.03
CA ARG A 39 18.64 36.40 3.72
C ARG A 39 19.99 35.75 3.42
N THR A 40 19.98 34.63 2.70
CA THR A 40 21.03 34.34 1.72
C THR A 40 20.43 33.63 0.51
N ASN A 41 20.58 34.33 -0.60
CA ASN A 41 20.53 33.92 -1.99
C ASN A 41 21.18 32.53 -2.21
N ILE A 42 20.38 31.50 -2.52
CA ILE A 42 20.92 30.22 -2.98
C ILE A 42 20.76 30.15 -4.50
N ARG A 43 21.91 30.36 -5.12
CA ARG A 43 22.24 30.19 -6.54
C ARG A 43 22.21 28.70 -6.84
N PHE A 44 21.32 28.26 -7.72
CA PHE A 44 21.35 26.91 -8.29
C PHE A 44 22.63 26.72 -9.11
N PRO A 45 23.47 25.71 -8.83
CA PRO A 45 24.49 25.31 -9.79
C PRO A 45 23.84 24.50 -10.92
N ASN A 46 24.06 24.99 -12.14
CA ASN A 46 23.88 24.27 -13.40
C ASN A 46 24.63 22.93 -13.34
N LEU A 47 23.98 21.87 -13.80
CA LEU A 47 24.64 20.62 -14.17
C LEU A 47 24.45 20.43 -15.67
N ASP A 48 25.47 20.88 -16.39
CA ASP A 48 25.68 20.60 -17.80
C ASP A 48 26.20 19.16 -18.00
N LYS A 49 25.60 18.53 -19.01
CA LYS A 49 26.13 17.56 -19.97
C LYS A 49 27.59 17.07 -19.78
N SER A 50 27.73 15.75 -19.62
CA SER A 50 28.83 14.92 -20.16
C SER A 50 28.42 13.43 -20.03
N SER A 51 28.01 12.76 -21.11
CA SER A 51 28.84 11.94 -22.02
C SER A 51 29.56 10.74 -21.36
N ALA A 52 29.04 9.54 -21.60
CA ALA A 52 29.76 8.25 -21.81
C ALA A 52 28.70 7.12 -21.75
N ASN A 53 28.25 6.57 -22.89
CA ASN A 53 28.80 5.34 -23.47
C ASN A 53 29.15 4.25 -22.46
N THR A 54 28.23 3.33 -22.20
CA THR A 54 28.55 1.93 -21.96
C THR A 54 27.43 1.08 -22.55
N GLY A 55 27.84 0.07 -23.32
CA GLY A 55 26.99 -0.81 -24.11
C GLY A 55 26.14 -1.79 -23.30
N PRO A 56 25.49 -2.75 -23.99
CA PRO A 56 24.24 -3.35 -23.56
C PRO A 56 24.41 -4.69 -22.85
N ASN A 57 23.28 -5.16 -22.31
CA ASN A 57 22.94 -6.53 -21.89
C ASN A 57 23.35 -6.96 -20.47
N SER A 58 22.35 -7.06 -19.58
CA SER A 58 21.92 -8.34 -19.00
C SER A 58 21.00 -8.13 -17.79
N LEU A 59 19.70 -8.37 -17.94
CA LEU A 59 18.80 -8.89 -16.91
C LEU A 59 17.59 -9.51 -17.66
N PRO A 60 17.11 -10.71 -17.28
CA PRO A 60 16.13 -10.71 -16.19
C PRO A 60 16.10 -11.97 -15.31
N GLY A 61 16.12 -11.78 -13.99
CA GLY A 61 15.69 -12.76 -12.99
C GLY A 61 14.37 -12.31 -12.35
N GLY A 62 13.28 -12.27 -13.13
CA GLY A 62 11.94 -11.98 -12.64
C GLY A 62 11.18 -13.27 -12.33
N ARG A 63 10.85 -13.51 -11.06
CA ARG A 63 9.97 -14.62 -10.65
C ARG A 63 8.55 -14.36 -11.16
N PRO A 64 7.83 -15.37 -11.68
CA PRO A 64 6.45 -15.20 -12.10
C PRO A 64 5.52 -15.11 -10.88
N ILE A 65 4.59 -14.15 -10.92
CA ILE A 65 3.46 -14.02 -10.00
C ILE A 65 2.30 -14.78 -10.65
N PRO A 66 1.64 -15.73 -9.96
CA PRO A 66 0.55 -16.50 -10.55
C PRO A 66 -0.72 -15.66 -10.71
N SER A 67 -1.30 -15.71 -11.90
CA SER A 67 -2.61 -15.21 -12.25
C SER A 67 -3.71 -16.00 -11.54
N TYR A 68 -4.64 -15.27 -10.94
CA TYR A 68 -5.94 -15.76 -10.52
C TYR A 68 -6.80 -16.05 -11.75
N ASP A 69 -7.20 -17.31 -11.93
CA ASP A 69 -8.57 -17.74 -12.20
C ASP A 69 -8.57 -19.21 -12.63
N GLU A 70 -8.64 -20.12 -11.67
CA GLU A 70 -9.38 -21.37 -11.85
C GLU A 70 -9.75 -21.95 -10.48
N CYS A 71 -11.05 -22.16 -10.31
CA CYS A 71 -11.69 -22.71 -9.13
C CYS A 71 -12.03 -24.18 -9.41
N CYS A 72 -11.94 -25.01 -8.36
CA CYS A 72 -12.50 -26.37 -8.22
C CYS A 72 -11.88 -27.49 -9.08
N CYS A 73 -11.12 -28.39 -8.46
CA CYS A 73 -11.65 -29.60 -7.81
C CYS A 73 -10.57 -30.29 -6.98
N CYS A 74 -10.96 -30.80 -5.81
CA CYS A 74 -10.16 -31.71 -5.02
C CYS A 74 -10.19 -33.09 -5.67
N GLU A 75 -9.04 -33.66 -5.98
CA GLU A 75 -8.90 -35.11 -6.10
C GLU A 75 -7.50 -35.55 -5.69
N ALA A 76 -7.46 -36.73 -5.08
CA ALA A 76 -6.46 -37.18 -4.14
C ALA A 76 -5.12 -37.54 -4.79
N ALA A 77 -4.05 -37.25 -4.07
CA ALA A 77 -2.70 -37.66 -4.38
C ALA A 77 -2.38 -39.06 -3.81
N GLY A 78 -1.73 -39.86 -4.66
CA GLY A 78 -0.72 -40.87 -4.33
C GLY A 78 0.01 -41.10 -5.65
N GLY A 79 1.31 -40.93 -5.83
CA GLY A 79 2.47 -41.06 -4.95
C GLY A 79 3.52 -41.84 -5.77
N LEU A 80 4.82 -41.60 -5.49
CA LEU A 80 6.05 -42.18 -6.12
C LEU A 80 6.67 -41.23 -7.17
N SER A 81 7.74 -40.45 -6.88
CA SER A 81 9.17 -40.80 -6.62
C SER A 81 9.74 -41.68 -7.74
N GLU A 82 10.85 -41.36 -8.42
CA GLU A 82 12.22 -41.03 -7.95
C GLU A 82 12.91 -40.09 -8.99
N GLY A 83 13.72 -39.10 -8.60
CA GLY A 83 15.20 -39.19 -8.55
C GLY A 83 15.81 -39.08 -9.96
N GLY A 84 16.68 -38.17 -10.35
CA GLY A 84 17.63 -37.29 -9.68
C GLY A 84 18.76 -37.08 -10.72
N LEU A 85 18.98 -35.84 -11.15
CA LEU A 85 20.11 -35.43 -11.98
C LEU A 85 21.32 -35.19 -11.06
N GLU A 86 22.50 -35.59 -11.48
CA GLU A 86 23.74 -34.96 -11.04
C GLU A 86 24.73 -34.94 -12.22
N GLU A 87 25.08 -33.74 -12.63
CA GLU A 87 26.23 -33.43 -13.47
C GLU A 87 27.51 -33.67 -12.64
N ASP A 88 28.64 -33.99 -13.28
CA ASP A 88 29.87 -33.20 -13.11
C ASP A 88 31.11 -33.81 -13.78
N GLU A 89 31.90 -32.89 -14.32
CA GLU A 89 33.37 -32.87 -14.45
C GLU A 89 34.11 -33.64 -15.58
N ILE A 90 34.66 -32.80 -16.48
CA ILE A 90 35.92 -32.94 -17.24
C ILE A 90 37.01 -32.25 -16.38
N PRO A 91 38.26 -32.74 -16.19
CA PRO A 91 39.32 -32.86 -17.22
C PRO A 91 40.18 -34.14 -17.07
N GLU A 92 41.03 -34.58 -18.00
CA GLU A 92 42.30 -33.97 -18.40
C GLU A 92 42.95 -34.81 -19.52
N ILE A 93 43.84 -34.17 -20.27
CA ILE A 93 44.59 -34.62 -21.44
C ILE A 93 45.64 -35.68 -21.07
N VAL A 94 45.70 -36.80 -21.80
CA VAL A 94 46.98 -37.51 -22.06
C VAL A 94 47.04 -38.02 -23.50
N ALA A 95 48.22 -37.83 -24.06
CA ALA A 95 48.66 -38.01 -25.42
C ALA A 95 48.62 -39.44 -25.98
N ALA A 96 48.74 -39.45 -27.32
CA ALA A 96 49.40 -40.45 -28.16
C ALA A 96 48.69 -41.79 -28.40
N SER A 97 48.29 -42.03 -29.65
CA SER A 97 49.18 -42.71 -30.61
C SER A 97 48.51 -42.83 -31.97
N GLU A 98 49.34 -42.69 -32.99
CA GLU A 98 49.03 -42.77 -34.41
C GLU A 98 48.37 -44.09 -34.81
N THR A 99 47.35 -44.02 -35.66
CA THR A 99 47.20 -45.02 -36.73
C THR A 99 46.79 -44.32 -38.01
N THR A 100 47.75 -44.27 -38.92
CA THR A 100 47.64 -44.26 -40.38
C THR A 100 46.45 -45.10 -40.87
N TYR A 101 45.89 -44.68 -42.02
CA TYR A 101 44.72 -45.22 -42.75
C TYR A 101 43.38 -44.56 -42.44
N GLY A 102 42.99 -43.60 -43.29
CA GLY A 102 41.64 -43.02 -43.27
C GLY A 102 41.50 -41.66 -43.96
N ARG A 103 42.59 -41.05 -44.43
CA ARG A 103 42.61 -39.66 -44.96
C ARG A 103 42.49 -39.54 -46.49
N HIS A 104 41.93 -40.52 -47.19
CA HIS A 104 41.90 -40.49 -48.66
C HIS A 104 40.51 -40.51 -49.32
N TRP A 105 39.41 -40.41 -48.55
CA TRP A 105 38.05 -40.45 -49.11
C TRP A 105 37.08 -39.36 -48.63
N ILE A 106 37.55 -38.30 -47.97
CA ILE A 106 36.71 -37.14 -47.60
C ILE A 106 37.29 -35.84 -48.19
N LEU A 107 37.80 -35.92 -49.43
CA LEU A 107 38.23 -34.75 -50.22
C LEU A 107 37.87 -34.90 -51.70
N LEU A 108 36.76 -35.58 -52.03
CA LEU A 108 36.27 -35.65 -53.41
C LEU A 108 34.74 -35.69 -53.53
N ALA A 109 34.02 -35.16 -52.53
CA ALA A 109 32.56 -35.06 -52.56
C ALA A 109 32.02 -33.63 -52.33
N ASP A 110 32.87 -32.61 -52.20
CA ASP A 110 32.45 -31.22 -51.92
C ASP A 110 32.67 -30.23 -53.08
N THR A 111 33.08 -30.70 -54.27
CA THR A 111 33.42 -29.81 -55.40
C THR A 111 32.36 -29.69 -56.49
N LEU A 112 31.15 -30.21 -56.31
CA LEU A 112 30.05 -30.10 -57.31
C LEU A 112 28.71 -29.59 -56.75
N ALA A 113 28.73 -28.92 -55.59
CA ALA A 113 27.58 -28.16 -55.08
C ALA A 113 27.76 -26.62 -55.21
N ASN A 114 28.75 -26.17 -55.99
CA ASN A 114 29.09 -24.76 -56.18
C ASN A 114 28.53 -24.18 -57.49
N GLY A 115 27.29 -24.55 -57.84
CA GLY A 115 26.64 -24.16 -59.11
C GLY A 115 25.66 -22.99 -59.03
N ASP A 116 25.12 -22.66 -57.84
CA ASP A 116 24.01 -21.70 -57.69
C ASP A 116 24.29 -20.56 -56.68
N PHE A 117 25.55 -20.37 -56.25
CA PHE A 117 25.89 -19.39 -55.20
C PHE A 117 26.01 -17.92 -55.67
N GLY A 118 26.01 -17.64 -56.98
CA GLY A 118 26.30 -16.28 -57.48
C GLY A 118 25.16 -15.27 -57.40
N ILE A 119 23.89 -15.72 -57.44
CA ILE A 119 22.73 -14.82 -57.51
C ILE A 119 22.28 -14.38 -56.11
N LEU A 120 22.28 -15.32 -55.15
CA LEU A 120 21.92 -15.04 -53.75
C LEU A 120 22.92 -14.11 -53.07
N ASP A 121 24.21 -14.20 -53.40
CA ASP A 121 25.26 -13.32 -52.86
C ASP A 121 25.13 -11.87 -53.34
N MET A 122 24.77 -11.65 -54.61
CA MET A 122 24.58 -10.31 -55.18
C MET A 122 23.35 -9.59 -54.61
N GLU A 123 22.28 -10.31 -54.31
CA GLU A 123 21.10 -9.75 -53.62
C GLU A 123 21.41 -9.44 -52.16
N GLN A 124 22.12 -10.31 -51.45
CA GLN A 124 22.57 -10.05 -50.09
C GLN A 124 23.50 -8.84 -50.01
N GLN A 125 24.39 -8.64 -50.97
CA GLN A 125 25.24 -7.44 -51.06
C GLN A 125 24.43 -6.16 -51.30
N LYS A 126 23.37 -6.22 -52.11
CA LYS A 126 22.45 -5.08 -52.29
C LYS A 126 21.66 -4.79 -51.00
N VAL A 127 21.20 -5.82 -50.29
CA VAL A 127 20.49 -5.69 -49.01
C VAL A 127 21.41 -5.13 -47.92
N ALA A 128 22.66 -5.58 -47.86
CA ALA A 128 23.67 -5.11 -46.89
C ALA A 128 24.04 -3.63 -47.07
N LYS A 129 23.77 -3.05 -48.24
CA LYS A 129 24.00 -1.63 -48.53
C LYS A 129 22.94 -0.72 -47.89
N PHE A 130 21.79 -1.24 -47.48
CA PHE A 130 20.74 -0.44 -46.86
C PHE A 130 20.99 -0.26 -45.36
N GLN A 131 21.23 0.99 -44.95
CA GLN A 131 21.24 1.36 -43.54
C GLN A 131 19.80 1.35 -43.01
N ILE A 132 19.43 0.29 -42.29
CA ILE A 132 18.18 0.24 -41.54
C ILE A 132 18.38 1.03 -40.24
N TRP A 133 17.72 2.18 -40.13
CA TRP A 133 17.74 2.96 -38.90
C TRP A 133 16.88 2.26 -37.83
N PRO A 134 17.39 2.08 -36.60
CA PRO A 134 16.60 1.49 -35.54
C PRO A 134 15.40 2.38 -35.23
N GLN A 135 14.26 1.77 -34.93
CA GLN A 135 13.10 2.49 -34.43
C GLN A 135 13.44 3.19 -33.11
N VAL A 136 12.93 4.41 -32.94
CA VAL A 136 13.03 5.14 -31.67
C VAL A 136 12.40 4.27 -30.57
N PRO A 137 13.08 4.06 -29.41
CA PRO A 137 12.55 3.20 -28.36
C PRO A 137 11.21 3.74 -27.88
N SER A 138 10.17 2.89 -27.95
CA SER A 138 8.83 3.29 -27.50
C SER A 138 8.74 3.26 -25.97
N PRO A 139 8.11 4.26 -25.33
CA PRO A 139 7.89 4.25 -23.88
C PRO A 139 7.10 3.04 -23.37
N ARG A 140 6.33 2.39 -24.27
CA ARG A 140 5.58 1.16 -24.00
C ARG A 140 6.49 -0.04 -23.72
N ALA A 141 7.68 -0.07 -24.33
CA ALA A 141 8.68 -1.10 -24.03
C ALA A 141 9.20 -0.97 -22.59
N ALA A 142 9.33 0.26 -22.08
CA ALA A 142 9.74 0.52 -20.71
C ALA A 142 8.60 0.36 -19.68
N HIS A 143 7.37 0.71 -20.06
CA HIS A 143 6.20 0.65 -19.17
C HIS A 143 5.01 0.00 -19.90
N PRO A 144 4.87 -1.33 -19.83
CA PRO A 144 3.75 -2.04 -20.46
C PRO A 144 2.38 -1.59 -19.91
N ASP A 145 2.26 -1.29 -18.62
CA ASP A 145 1.06 -0.69 -18.01
C ASP A 145 1.41 0.58 -17.20
N PRO A 146 1.11 1.79 -17.72
CA PRO A 146 1.35 3.04 -17.00
C PRO A 146 0.27 3.36 -15.95
N MET A 147 -0.88 2.66 -15.94
CA MET A 147 -2.03 3.05 -15.13
C MET A 147 -1.81 2.99 -13.60
N PRO A 148 -1.07 2.02 -13.03
CA PRO A 148 -0.76 2.01 -11.61
C PRO A 148 0.17 3.14 -11.20
N ALA A 149 1.20 3.42 -12.01
CA ALA A 149 2.13 4.51 -11.77
C ALA A 149 1.41 5.87 -11.79
N LEU A 150 0.54 6.09 -12.78
CA LEU A 150 -0.30 7.28 -12.88
C LEU A 150 -1.22 7.43 -11.67
N ARG A 151 -1.94 6.37 -11.29
CA ARG A 151 -2.83 6.39 -10.11
C ARG A 151 -2.07 6.77 -8.83
N GLN A 152 -0.85 6.30 -8.67
CA GLN A 152 -0.03 6.60 -7.51
C GLN A 152 0.47 8.05 -7.51
N GLN A 153 0.85 8.58 -8.67
CA GLN A 153 1.17 10.01 -8.84
C GLN A 153 -0.03 10.91 -8.51
N GLU A 154 -1.23 10.55 -8.96
CA GLU A 154 -2.45 11.30 -8.66
C GLU A 154 -2.82 11.25 -7.17
N ILE A 155 -2.69 10.09 -6.52
CA ILE A 155 -2.90 9.97 -5.07
C ILE A 155 -1.90 10.84 -4.31
N ALA A 156 -0.61 10.79 -4.68
CA ALA A 156 0.43 11.60 -4.04
C ALA A 156 0.19 13.10 -4.22
N ARG A 157 -0.33 13.52 -5.38
CA ARG A 157 -0.72 14.91 -5.65
C ARG A 157 -1.92 15.35 -4.82
N LEU A 158 -2.94 14.51 -4.67
CA LEU A 158 -4.20 14.85 -3.98
C LEU A 158 -4.11 14.70 -2.45
N ASP A 159 -3.26 13.80 -1.95
CA ASP A 159 -3.04 13.53 -0.52
C ASP A 159 -1.53 13.55 -0.20
N PRO A 160 -0.89 14.73 -0.17
CA PRO A 160 0.55 14.83 0.07
C PRO A 160 0.96 14.33 1.46
N THR A 161 0.05 14.39 2.44
CA THR A 161 0.29 13.89 3.80
C THR A 161 0.07 12.37 3.91
N GLY A 162 -0.61 11.74 2.95
CA GLY A 162 -1.03 10.34 3.05
C GLY A 162 -2.05 10.06 4.16
N ALA A 163 -2.60 11.09 4.79
CA ALA A 163 -3.47 10.95 5.97
C ALA A 163 -4.81 10.30 5.60
N ARG A 164 -5.37 10.65 4.43
CA ARG A 164 -6.63 10.07 3.94
C ARG A 164 -6.42 8.62 3.52
N THR A 165 -5.30 8.34 2.87
CA THR A 165 -4.90 6.99 2.48
C THR A 165 -4.75 6.09 3.71
N ARG A 166 -4.07 6.58 4.75
CA ARG A 166 -3.91 5.89 6.04
C ARG A 166 -5.25 5.61 6.70
N LEU A 167 -6.15 6.60 6.73
CA LEU A 167 -7.47 6.50 7.36
C LEU A 167 -8.32 5.36 6.77
N PHE A 168 -8.19 5.09 5.47
CA PHE A 168 -8.92 4.02 4.79
C PHE A 168 -8.04 2.84 4.38
N SER A 169 -6.83 2.69 4.93
CA SER A 169 -5.98 1.51 4.69
C SER A 169 -6.64 0.22 5.22
N ARG A 170 -6.23 -0.94 4.71
CA ARG A 170 -6.68 -2.23 5.28
C ARG A 170 -5.83 -2.66 6.46
N GLU A 171 -4.55 -2.31 6.41
CA GLU A 171 -3.48 -2.75 7.29
C GLU A 171 -3.61 -2.19 8.70
N HIS A 172 -3.96 -0.90 8.83
CA HIS A 172 -4.01 -0.28 10.15
C HIS A 172 -5.28 -0.65 10.93
N ALA A 173 -5.12 -0.92 12.22
CA ALA A 173 -6.23 -1.12 13.15
C ALA A 173 -7.06 0.17 13.33
N ASP A 174 -6.38 1.32 13.35
CA ASP A 174 -6.99 2.64 13.54
C ASP A 174 -7.76 3.15 12.31
N SER A 175 -7.72 2.44 11.19
CA SER A 175 -8.48 2.84 10.00
C SER A 175 -9.98 2.78 10.24
N ALA A 176 -10.72 3.61 9.50
CA ALA A 176 -12.17 3.64 9.54
C ALA A 176 -12.74 2.31 9.02
N LYS A 177 -13.58 1.67 9.83
CA LYS A 177 -14.21 0.39 9.49
C LYS A 177 -15.69 0.59 9.22
N VAL A 178 -16.23 -0.30 8.40
CA VAL A 178 -17.65 -0.26 8.03
C VAL A 178 -18.52 -0.45 9.27
N GLY A 179 -19.49 0.44 9.45
CA GLY A 179 -20.35 0.54 10.63
C GLY A 179 -19.91 1.57 11.66
N ASP A 180 -18.75 2.21 11.46
CA ASP A 180 -18.37 3.41 12.23
C ASP A 180 -19.21 4.62 11.79
N VAL A 181 -19.27 5.64 12.65
CA VAL A 181 -19.88 6.93 12.30
C VAL A 181 -18.77 7.89 11.90
N LEU A 182 -18.90 8.43 10.69
CA LEU A 182 -17.97 9.40 10.14
C LEU A 182 -18.64 10.76 9.99
N MET A 183 -17.86 11.82 10.21
CA MET A 183 -18.21 13.18 9.83
C MET A 183 -17.29 13.62 8.69
N VAL A 184 -17.91 14.05 7.60
CA VAL A 184 -17.20 14.57 6.43
C VAL A 184 -17.42 16.07 6.40
N THR A 185 -16.34 16.81 6.54
CA THR A 185 -16.36 18.27 6.42
C THR A 185 -16.04 18.64 4.98
N THR A 186 -16.95 19.32 4.31
CA THR A 186 -16.74 19.88 2.96
C THR A 186 -16.21 21.31 3.06
N LYS A 187 -15.61 21.82 1.97
CA LYS A 187 -15.15 23.20 1.86
C LYS A 187 -16.29 24.21 1.90
N ALA A 188 -17.42 23.83 1.30
CA ALA A 188 -18.64 24.60 1.28
C ALA A 188 -19.79 23.72 1.78
N GLY A 189 -20.55 24.22 2.73
CA GLY A 189 -21.74 23.56 3.28
C GLY A 189 -21.57 23.01 4.69
N GLU A 190 -22.65 22.41 5.18
CA GLU A 190 -22.72 21.78 6.48
C GLU A 190 -22.00 20.42 6.47
N PRO A 191 -21.21 20.07 7.51
CA PRO A 191 -20.55 18.78 7.58
C PRO A 191 -21.58 17.65 7.66
N PHE A 192 -21.44 16.66 6.77
CA PHE A 192 -22.34 15.53 6.73
C PHE A 192 -21.88 14.44 7.70
N SER A 193 -22.75 14.04 8.61
CA SER A 193 -22.47 12.98 9.59
C SER A 193 -23.37 11.77 9.35
N GLY A 194 -22.78 10.58 9.33
CA GLY A 194 -23.56 9.38 9.06
C GLY A 194 -22.83 8.07 9.36
N ALA A 195 -23.61 7.00 9.42
CA ALA A 195 -23.11 5.65 9.52
C ALA A 195 -22.46 5.22 8.20
N PHE A 196 -21.28 4.61 8.30
CA PHE A 196 -20.50 4.17 7.17
C PHE A 196 -20.98 2.80 6.66
N ILE A 197 -21.64 2.79 5.50
CA ILE A 197 -22.26 1.57 4.93
C ILE A 197 -21.31 0.76 4.07
N GLN A 198 -20.53 1.44 3.22
CA GLN A 198 -19.74 0.78 2.19
C GLN A 198 -18.54 1.65 1.75
N LEU A 199 -17.41 0.98 1.55
CA LEU A 199 -16.23 1.52 0.87
C LEU A 199 -16.09 0.96 -0.54
N ARG A 200 -15.91 1.83 -1.54
CA ARG A 200 -15.48 1.46 -2.90
C ARG A 200 -14.01 1.83 -3.07
N ARG A 201 -13.15 0.85 -3.34
CA ARG A 201 -11.71 1.07 -3.58
C ARG A 201 -11.46 1.01 -5.08
N ARG A 202 -11.19 2.16 -5.71
CA ARG A 202 -10.92 2.29 -7.15
C ARG A 202 -9.76 3.26 -7.37
N GLY A 203 -8.64 3.05 -6.67
CA GLY A 203 -7.49 3.96 -6.71
C GLY A 203 -7.87 5.37 -6.25
N VAL A 204 -7.66 6.36 -7.12
CA VAL A 204 -8.01 7.79 -6.93
C VAL A 204 -9.51 8.01 -6.77
N ASP A 205 -10.34 7.11 -7.32
CA ASP A 205 -11.79 7.22 -7.26
C ASP A 205 -12.42 6.56 -6.03
N THR A 206 -11.60 6.30 -5.00
CA THR A 206 -12.06 5.67 -3.77
C THR A 206 -13.14 6.52 -3.10
N ALA A 207 -14.25 5.86 -2.75
CA ALA A 207 -15.46 6.51 -2.29
C ALA A 207 -16.07 5.81 -1.08
N ILE A 208 -16.61 6.60 -0.16
CA ILE A 208 -17.36 6.13 1.01
C ILE A 208 -18.84 6.43 0.83
N LEU A 209 -19.69 5.49 1.22
CA LEU A 209 -21.13 5.69 1.33
C LEU A 209 -21.49 5.91 2.79
N LEU A 210 -22.01 7.10 3.07
CA LEU A 210 -22.53 7.46 4.38
C LEU A 210 -24.05 7.52 4.33
N ARG A 211 -24.67 7.03 5.39
CA ARG A 211 -26.12 7.15 5.63
C ARG A 211 -26.35 7.97 6.88
N GLY A 212 -27.11 9.03 6.76
CA GLY A 212 -27.61 9.82 7.87
C GLY A 212 -29.13 9.92 7.81
N GLN A 213 -29.72 10.52 8.83
CA GLN A 213 -31.09 11.00 8.75
C GLN A 213 -31.08 12.51 8.91
N MET A 214 -31.64 13.22 7.94
CA MET A 214 -31.92 14.64 8.07
C MET A 214 -33.38 14.77 8.44
N MET A 215 -33.64 15.32 9.63
CA MET A 215 -34.98 15.34 10.23
C MET A 215 -35.58 13.92 10.36
N LYS A 216 -36.48 13.53 9.44
CA LYS A 216 -37.13 12.21 9.41
C LYS A 216 -36.88 11.44 8.12
N VAL A 217 -36.04 11.98 7.23
CA VAL A 217 -35.74 11.37 5.93
C VAL A 217 -34.34 10.78 5.96
N GLY A 218 -34.21 9.51 5.58
CA GLY A 218 -32.91 8.85 5.44
C GLY A 218 -32.21 9.31 4.17
N VAL A 219 -31.04 9.92 4.32
CA VAL A 219 -30.22 10.45 3.22
C VAL A 219 -28.95 9.62 3.11
N GLU A 220 -28.59 9.26 1.88
CA GLU A 220 -27.35 8.55 1.58
C GLU A 220 -26.50 9.34 0.59
N MET A 221 -25.21 9.50 0.90
CA MET A 221 -24.30 10.29 0.07
C MET A 221 -22.99 9.55 -0.17
N TRP A 222 -22.53 9.61 -1.42
CA TRP A 222 -21.19 9.17 -1.80
C TRP A 222 -20.20 10.32 -1.68
N PHE A 223 -19.14 10.12 -0.90
CA PHE A 223 -18.02 11.05 -0.83
C PHE A 223 -16.77 10.42 -1.42
N LYS A 224 -16.13 11.14 -2.34
CA LYS A 224 -14.81 10.80 -2.89
C LYS A 224 -13.74 11.27 -1.90
N ILE A 225 -12.93 10.34 -1.38
CA ILE A 225 -11.98 10.66 -0.29
C ILE A 225 -10.87 11.62 -0.75
N TYR A 226 -10.42 11.49 -1.99
CA TYR A 226 -9.37 12.32 -2.56
C TYR A 226 -9.90 13.60 -3.21
N SER A 227 -11.20 13.88 -3.11
CA SER A 227 -11.73 15.15 -3.61
C SER A 227 -11.15 16.32 -2.81
N PRO A 228 -10.69 17.39 -3.47
CA PRO A 228 -10.23 18.59 -2.79
C PRO A 228 -11.39 19.35 -2.14
N THR A 229 -12.65 19.05 -2.49
CA THR A 229 -13.83 19.64 -1.85
C THR A 229 -14.05 19.09 -0.45
N VAL A 230 -13.60 17.86 -0.18
CA VAL A 230 -13.61 17.31 1.18
C VAL A 230 -12.40 17.88 1.91
N THR A 231 -12.64 18.60 3.00
CA THR A 231 -11.58 19.20 3.84
C THR A 231 -10.99 18.13 4.75
N GLY A 232 -11.85 17.41 5.47
CA GLY A 232 -11.44 16.42 6.46
C GLY A 232 -12.51 15.38 6.72
N ILE A 233 -12.07 14.21 7.18
CA ILE A 233 -12.94 13.10 7.56
C ILE A 233 -12.55 12.69 8.98
N ASP A 234 -13.48 12.83 9.90
CA ASP A 234 -13.30 12.51 11.31
C ASP A 234 -14.12 11.28 11.69
N ILE A 235 -13.53 10.40 12.49
CA ILE A 235 -14.24 9.29 13.13
C ILE A 235 -14.85 9.84 14.42
N ILE A 236 -16.18 9.91 14.48
CA ILE A 236 -16.90 10.39 15.66
C ILE A 236 -17.06 9.24 16.66
N TRP A 237 -17.56 8.11 16.16
CA TRP A 237 -17.90 6.98 17.00
C TRP A 237 -17.44 5.70 16.31
N ARG A 238 -16.72 4.88 17.07
CA ARG A 238 -16.28 3.55 16.62
C ARG A 238 -17.24 2.50 17.10
N LYS A 239 -17.56 1.57 16.20
CA LYS A 239 -18.37 0.42 16.56
C LYS A 239 -17.57 -0.50 17.50
N PRO A 240 -18.11 -0.88 18.67
CA PRO A 240 -17.37 -1.69 19.65
C PRO A 240 -17.03 -3.09 19.11
N LYS A 241 -17.89 -3.64 18.24
CA LYS A 241 -17.66 -4.92 17.57
C LYS A 241 -17.63 -4.73 16.07
N ARG A 242 -16.53 -5.17 15.43
CA ARG A 242 -16.37 -5.12 13.98
C ARG A 242 -17.54 -5.80 13.27
N ALA A 243 -18.05 -5.17 12.22
CA ALA A 243 -19.08 -5.75 11.40
C ALA A 243 -18.58 -7.02 10.67
N ARG A 244 -19.41 -8.06 10.62
CA ARG A 244 -19.09 -9.32 9.92
C ARG A 244 -19.13 -9.19 8.39
N ARG A 245 -19.90 -8.23 7.87
CA ARG A 245 -20.09 -8.01 6.43
C ARG A 245 -19.29 -6.79 5.96
N ALA A 246 -18.79 -6.84 4.73
CA ALA A 246 -18.08 -5.73 4.10
C ALA A 246 -18.99 -4.56 3.66
N ARG A 247 -20.29 -4.81 3.50
CA ARG A 247 -21.31 -3.81 3.12
C ARG A 247 -22.51 -3.96 4.04
N LEU A 248 -22.99 -2.86 4.62
CA LEU A 248 -24.12 -2.84 5.56
C LEU A 248 -25.38 -2.26 4.93
N THR A 249 -25.72 -2.69 3.72
CA THR A 249 -26.91 -2.23 2.99
C THR A 249 -28.22 -2.50 3.72
N PHE A 250 -28.23 -3.47 4.64
CA PHE A 250 -29.40 -3.78 5.47
C PHE A 250 -29.77 -2.68 6.46
N MET A 251 -28.89 -1.69 6.73
CA MET A 251 -29.17 -0.53 7.58
C MET A 251 -30.27 0.38 7.00
N ARG A 252 -30.65 0.19 5.73
CA ARG A 252 -31.81 0.86 5.12
C ARG A 252 -33.15 0.40 5.70
N LYS A 253 -33.19 -0.78 6.32
CA LYS A 253 -34.40 -1.30 6.95
C LYS A 253 -34.57 -0.66 8.33
N PRO A 254 -35.78 -0.26 8.72
CA PRO A 254 -36.02 0.48 9.98
C PRO A 254 -35.55 -0.28 11.23
N LYS A 255 -35.60 -1.62 11.22
CA LYS A 255 -35.09 -2.46 12.33
C LYS A 255 -33.59 -2.29 12.61
N HIS A 256 -32.81 -1.89 11.61
CA HIS A 256 -31.35 -1.82 11.69
C HIS A 256 -30.81 -0.41 11.42
N ASP A 257 -31.69 0.56 11.20
CA ASP A 257 -31.30 1.93 10.97
C ASP A 257 -30.76 2.54 12.27
N MET A 258 -29.70 3.33 12.17
CA MET A 258 -29.15 4.03 13.34
C MET A 258 -29.96 5.28 13.69
N GLY A 259 -30.74 5.78 12.74
CA GLY A 259 -31.52 7.00 12.92
C GLY A 259 -30.68 8.26 12.73
N SER A 260 -31.09 9.34 13.39
CA SER A 260 -30.27 10.56 13.49
C SER A 260 -29.01 10.29 14.34
N VAL A 261 -27.90 10.83 13.87
CA VAL A 261 -26.56 10.64 14.43
C VAL A 261 -26.09 11.91 15.19
N ASP A 262 -26.94 12.93 15.25
CA ASP A 262 -26.60 14.27 15.74
C ASP A 262 -26.18 14.26 17.22
N ASN A 263 -26.76 13.36 18.02
CA ASN A 263 -26.41 13.18 19.43
C ASN A 263 -24.94 12.75 19.59
N LEU A 264 -24.45 11.86 18.71
CA LEU A 264 -23.05 11.42 18.72
C LEU A 264 -22.11 12.54 18.29
N VAL A 265 -22.52 13.31 17.28
CA VAL A 265 -21.77 14.49 16.81
C VAL A 265 -21.66 15.53 17.94
N ALA A 266 -22.76 15.82 18.63
CA ALA A 266 -22.80 16.78 19.74
C ALA A 266 -21.91 16.34 20.91
N ALA A 267 -21.95 15.05 21.28
CA ALA A 267 -21.09 14.50 22.32
C ALA A 267 -19.59 14.60 21.96
N TRP A 268 -19.23 14.24 20.74
CA TRP A 268 -17.85 14.34 20.24
C TRP A 268 -17.36 15.79 20.17
N ARG A 269 -18.19 16.72 19.71
CA ARG A 269 -17.88 18.16 19.71
C ARG A 269 -17.63 18.64 21.14
N LYS A 270 -18.52 18.29 22.08
CA LYS A 270 -18.38 18.65 23.50
C LYS A 270 -17.08 18.12 24.11
N GLU A 271 -16.71 16.87 23.83
CA GLU A 271 -15.46 16.27 24.28
C GLU A 271 -14.24 17.02 23.72
N ARG A 272 -14.22 17.29 22.41
CA ARG A 272 -13.14 18.06 21.75
C ARG A 272 -13.01 19.48 22.34
N TYR A 273 -14.11 20.17 22.58
CA TYR A 273 -14.09 21.51 23.19
C TYR A 273 -13.58 21.48 24.63
N ALA A 274 -13.99 20.49 25.44
CA ALA A 274 -13.53 20.34 26.82
C ALA A 274 -12.03 20.01 26.92
N LEU A 275 -11.50 19.20 26.00
CA LEU A 275 -10.07 18.91 25.94
C LEU A 275 -9.26 20.15 25.55
N ARG A 276 -9.77 20.94 24.59
CA ARG A 276 -9.10 22.17 24.14
C ARG A 276 -9.05 23.24 25.23
N SER A 277 -10.12 23.41 26.01
CA SER A 277 -10.13 24.39 27.12
C SER A 277 -9.18 24.00 28.25
N LYS A 278 -9.07 22.72 28.58
CA LYS A 278 -8.10 22.20 29.57
C LYS A 278 -6.66 22.42 29.13
N ALA A 279 -6.33 22.14 27.87
CA ALA A 279 -4.97 22.36 27.34
C ALA A 279 -4.55 23.84 27.43
N LYS A 280 -5.47 24.77 27.16
CA LYS A 280 -5.20 26.21 27.27
C LYS A 280 -4.95 26.67 28.72
N GLN A 281 -5.61 26.06 29.70
CA GLN A 281 -5.40 26.39 31.13
C GLN A 281 -4.08 25.83 31.68
N GLY A 282 -3.63 24.67 31.20
CA GLY A 282 -2.36 24.06 31.64
C GLY A 282 -1.10 24.77 31.12
N GLY A 283 -1.17 25.39 29.94
CA GLY A 283 -0.02 26.09 29.33
C GLY A 283 0.27 27.49 29.88
N GLY A 284 -0.58 28.03 30.78
CA GLY A 284 -0.41 29.36 31.36
C GLY A 284 0.32 29.40 32.71
N ARG A 285 0.69 28.25 33.28
CA ARG A 285 1.43 28.17 34.55
C ARG A 285 2.94 28.11 34.27
N GLN A 286 3.49 29.18 33.68
CA GLN A 286 4.93 29.42 33.82
C GLN A 286 5.18 29.79 35.28
N VAL A 287 5.84 28.88 36.00
CA VAL A 287 6.39 29.13 37.33
C VAL A 287 7.43 30.24 37.14
N ARG A 288 7.12 31.41 37.70
CA ARG A 288 8.00 32.57 37.75
C ARG A 288 8.76 32.57 39.06
#